data_AF-A0A7C3YC73-F1
#
_entry.id   AF-A0A7C3YC73-F1
#
_cell.length_a   1.000
_cell.length_b   1.000
_cell.length_c   1.000
_cell.angle_alpha   90.00
_cell.angle_beta   90.00
_cell.angle_gamma   90.00
#
_symmetry.space_group_name_H-M   'P 1'
#
loop_
_entity.id
_entity.type
_entity.pdbx_description
1 polymer ?
#
loop_
_entity_poly.entity_id
_entity_poly.type
_entity_poly.pdbx_seq_one_letter_code
_entity_poly.pdbx_strand_id
1 'polypeptide(L)'
;MPSRSLTLLAALAVGIGMAPTSVQPPITQTVPAPQAAVSAEYGRYLVAFAGCRDCHGKNLNGGTAPLGIKVLSPTPLGPSLLVAAQLMSQSQFVSTMRTGLTRNGRPLNPELMPWQDFSRAFTDDELKAIYLYLNTVDSTAASTP
;
A
#
# COMPACT_ATOMS: atom_id res chain seq x y z
N MET A 1 17.73 -11.56 8.98
CA MET A 1 18.58 -10.37 8.74
C MET A 1 19.85 -10.85 8.07
N PRO A 2 20.38 -10.14 7.05
CA PRO A 2 21.66 -10.51 6.47
C PRO A 2 22.75 -10.53 7.56
N SER A 3 23.72 -11.42 7.41
CA SER A 3 24.85 -11.55 8.32
C SER A 3 25.57 -10.19 8.45
N ARG A 4 25.78 -9.74 9.69
CA ARG A 4 26.48 -8.48 9.99
C ARG A 4 28.01 -8.60 9.92
N SER A 5 28.54 -9.77 9.59
CA SER A 5 29.97 -10.02 9.49
C SER A 5 30.47 -9.73 8.08
N LEU A 6 31.14 -8.58 7.91
CA LEU A 6 31.93 -8.28 6.72
C LEU A 6 33.32 -8.89 6.90
N THR A 7 33.82 -9.55 5.85
CA THR A 7 35.26 -9.88 5.80
C THR A 7 36.07 -8.59 5.63
N LEU A 8 37.35 -8.61 5.98
CA LEU A 8 38.23 -7.45 5.82
C LEU A 8 38.23 -6.93 4.39
N LEU A 9 38.21 -7.82 3.40
CA LEU A 9 38.15 -7.45 1.98
C LEU A 9 36.85 -6.73 1.63
N ALA A 10 35.70 -7.21 2.13
CA ALA A 10 34.40 -6.58 1.91
C ALA A 10 34.30 -5.23 2.61
N ALA A 11 34.82 -5.12 3.85
CA ALA A 11 34.89 -3.86 4.57
C ALA A 11 35.76 -2.84 3.84
N LEU A 12 36.91 -3.27 3.31
CA LEU A 12 37.82 -2.41 2.54
C LEU A 12 37.16 -1.91 1.25
N ALA A 13 36.51 -2.81 0.50
CA ALA A 13 35.80 -2.47 -0.73
C ALA A 13 34.67 -1.44 -0.52
N VAL A 14 33.92 -1.57 0.58
CA VAL A 14 32.92 -0.57 0.99
C VAL A 14 33.60 0.75 1.38
N GLY A 15 34.66 0.70 2.19
CA GLY A 15 35.36 1.89 2.68
C GLY A 15 36.02 2.74 1.58
N ILE A 16 36.47 2.12 0.49
CA ILE A 16 37.05 2.81 -0.67
C ILE A 16 36.04 3.09 -1.80
N GLY A 17 34.74 2.83 -1.57
CA GLY A 17 33.67 3.13 -2.52
C GLY A 17 33.58 2.21 -3.74
N MET A 18 34.29 1.07 -3.74
CA MET A 18 34.21 0.06 -4.80
C MET A 18 32.99 -0.86 -4.66
N ALA A 19 32.31 -0.83 -3.51
CA ALA A 19 31.05 -1.52 -3.27
C ALA A 19 30.04 -0.54 -2.66
N PRO A 20 28.93 -0.19 -3.35
CA PRO A 20 27.93 0.70 -2.79
C PRO A 20 27.22 0.04 -1.61
N THR A 21 26.99 0.79 -0.53
CA THR A 21 26.23 0.32 0.65
C THR A 21 24.73 0.28 0.41
N SER A 22 24.27 0.90 -0.67
CA SER A 22 22.86 1.05 -1.04
C SER A 22 22.70 1.04 -2.55
N VAL A 23 21.63 0.41 -3.03
CA VAL A 23 21.23 0.45 -4.45
C VAL A 23 20.66 1.83 -4.83
N GLN A 24 20.12 2.56 -3.85
CA GLN A 24 19.66 3.92 -4.02
C GLN A 24 20.77 4.93 -3.72
N PRO A 25 20.90 6.00 -4.52
CA PRO A 25 21.79 7.10 -4.20
C PRO A 25 21.40 7.74 -2.85
N PRO A 26 22.35 8.37 -2.13
CA PRO A 26 22.05 9.05 -0.88
C PRO A 26 20.95 10.11 -1.08
N ILE A 27 19.95 10.11 -0.20
CA ILE A 27 18.98 11.19 -0.12
C ILE A 27 19.70 12.40 0.47
N THR A 28 20.04 13.38 -0.37
CA THR A 28 20.78 14.60 0.04
C THR A 28 19.86 15.76 0.42
N GLN A 29 18.57 15.64 0.16
CA GLN A 29 17.57 16.67 0.39
C GLN A 29 16.34 16.06 1.06
N THR A 30 15.62 16.87 1.84
CA THR A 30 14.35 16.46 2.42
C THR A 30 13.36 16.14 1.31
N VAL A 31 12.73 14.97 1.38
CA VAL A 31 11.60 14.61 0.51
C VAL A 31 10.32 15.05 1.25
N PRO A 32 9.68 16.16 0.86
CA PRO A 32 8.49 16.62 1.54
C PRO A 32 7.33 15.67 1.29
N ALA A 33 6.65 15.26 2.36
CA ALA A 33 5.35 14.62 2.24
C ALA A 33 4.29 15.66 1.85
N PRO A 34 3.22 15.27 1.14
CA PRO A 34 2.08 16.15 0.93
C PRO A 34 1.49 16.59 2.28
N GLN A 35 0.92 17.80 2.30
CA GLN A 35 0.28 18.32 3.50
C GLN A 35 -0.81 17.36 3.98
N ALA A 36 -0.74 16.98 5.27
CA ALA A 36 -1.77 16.18 5.90
C ALA A 36 -3.12 16.93 5.87
N ALA A 37 -4.07 16.38 5.14
CA ALA A 37 -5.41 16.93 4.95
C ALA A 37 -6.36 15.86 4.41
N VAL A 38 -7.67 16.07 4.58
CA VAL A 38 -8.70 15.26 3.93
C VAL A 38 -8.77 15.61 2.44
N SER A 39 -7.81 15.11 1.67
CA SER A 39 -7.66 15.38 0.23
C SER A 39 -7.28 14.12 -0.54
N ALA A 40 -7.62 14.08 -1.83
CA ALA A 40 -7.24 12.96 -2.70
C ALA A 40 -5.71 12.84 -2.85
N GLU A 41 -4.96 13.95 -2.81
CA GLU A 41 -3.50 13.91 -2.92
C GLU A 41 -2.85 13.26 -1.69
N TYR A 42 -3.33 13.60 -0.49
CA TYR A 42 -2.86 12.94 0.73
C TYR A 42 -3.31 11.47 0.77
N GLY A 43 -4.54 11.17 0.33
CA GLY A 43 -5.01 9.79 0.18
C GLY A 43 -4.15 8.95 -0.76
N ARG A 44 -3.72 9.52 -1.90
CA ARG A 44 -2.80 8.88 -2.85
C ARG A 44 -1.48 8.52 -2.19
N TYR A 45 -0.94 9.45 -1.39
CA TYR A 45 0.28 9.25 -0.62
C TYR A 45 0.13 8.11 0.39
N LEU A 46 -0.94 8.10 1.19
CA LEU A 46 -1.20 7.04 2.18
C LEU A 46 -1.36 5.66 1.53
N VAL A 47 -2.07 5.58 0.40
CA VAL A 47 -2.23 4.33 -0.36
C VAL A 47 -0.90 3.79 -0.88
N ALA A 48 0.00 4.67 -1.31
CA ALA A 48 1.35 4.28 -1.74
C ALA A 48 2.23 3.87 -0.57
N PHE A 49 2.23 4.66 0.51
CA PHE A 49 3.03 4.43 1.71
C PHE A 49 2.65 3.12 2.42
N ALA A 50 1.36 2.81 2.51
CA ALA A 50 0.85 1.65 3.23
C ALA A 50 0.74 0.38 2.37
N GLY A 51 1.28 0.38 1.15
CA GLY A 51 1.37 -0.83 0.32
C GLY A 51 0.03 -1.39 -0.16
N CYS A 52 -1.05 -0.59 -0.22
CA CYS A 52 -2.37 -1.13 -0.58
C CYS A 52 -2.38 -1.80 -1.96
N ARG A 53 -1.54 -1.34 -2.88
CA ARG A 53 -1.42 -1.87 -4.26
C ARG A 53 -0.78 -3.25 -4.32
N ASP A 54 -0.08 -3.68 -3.27
CA ASP A 54 0.63 -4.96 -3.26
C ASP A 54 -0.36 -6.12 -3.31
N CYS A 55 -1.49 -5.99 -2.59
CA CYS A 55 -2.57 -6.97 -2.60
C CYS A 55 -3.72 -6.57 -3.55
N HIS A 56 -4.07 -5.28 -3.61
CA HIS A 56 -5.24 -4.81 -4.37
C HIS A 56 -4.94 -4.45 -5.84
N GLY A 57 -3.73 -4.79 -6.31
CA GLY A 57 -3.28 -4.59 -7.68
C GLY A 57 -2.73 -3.19 -7.95
N LYS A 58 -1.89 -3.09 -8.98
CA LYS A 58 -1.20 -1.85 -9.37
C LYS A 58 -2.17 -0.69 -9.58
N ASN A 59 -3.38 -0.94 -10.07
CA ASN A 59 -4.40 0.07 -10.34
C ASN A 59 -5.53 0.08 -9.28
N LEU A 60 -5.37 -0.63 -8.15
CA LEU A 60 -6.39 -0.79 -7.10
C LEU A 60 -7.68 -1.48 -7.57
N ASN A 61 -7.67 -2.03 -8.78
CA ASN A 61 -8.82 -2.72 -9.38
C ASN A 61 -8.84 -4.23 -9.10
N GLY A 62 -8.13 -4.67 -8.07
CA GLY A 62 -8.00 -6.07 -7.66
C GLY A 62 -6.63 -6.63 -8.00
N GLY A 63 -6.14 -7.52 -7.13
CA GLY A 63 -4.90 -8.24 -7.37
C GLY A 63 -5.06 -9.29 -8.47
N THR A 64 -4.14 -9.32 -9.43
CA THR A 64 -4.03 -10.39 -10.42
C THR A 64 -2.73 -11.17 -10.19
N ALA A 65 -2.78 -12.49 -10.34
CA ALA A 65 -1.56 -13.30 -10.36
C ALA A 65 -0.84 -13.09 -11.71
N PRO A 66 0.47 -12.85 -11.74
CA PRO A 66 1.23 -12.88 -12.98
C PRO A 66 1.03 -14.23 -13.70
N LEU A 67 0.69 -14.19 -15.00
CA LEU A 67 0.57 -15.37 -15.89
C LEU A 67 -0.50 -16.42 -15.53
N GLY A 68 -1.52 -16.08 -14.74
CA GLY A 68 -2.58 -17.04 -14.40
C GLY A 68 -2.15 -18.21 -13.50
N ILE A 69 -0.90 -18.22 -13.03
CA ILE A 69 -0.40 -19.16 -12.03
C ILE A 69 -0.81 -18.62 -10.66
N LYS A 70 -2.02 -19.00 -10.21
CA LYS A 70 -2.70 -18.49 -9.01
C LYS A 70 -2.03 -18.81 -7.66
N VAL A 71 -0.74 -19.16 -7.63
CA VAL A 71 -0.16 -19.89 -6.49
C VAL A 71 1.32 -19.59 -6.15
N LEU A 72 2.05 -18.79 -6.93
CA LEU A 72 3.48 -18.52 -6.65
C LEU A 72 3.76 -17.18 -5.96
N SER A 73 2.78 -16.28 -5.86
CA SER A 73 2.95 -15.03 -5.10
C SER A 73 2.63 -15.28 -3.63
N PRO A 74 3.52 -14.99 -2.67
CA PRO A 74 3.23 -15.11 -1.24
C PRO A 74 2.21 -14.06 -0.76
N THR A 75 1.93 -13.03 -1.57
CA THR A 75 1.01 -11.94 -1.22
C THR A 75 -0.44 -12.31 -1.58
N PRO A 76 -1.41 -12.22 -0.64
CA PRO A 76 -2.81 -12.54 -0.92
C PRO A 76 -3.43 -11.54 -1.90
N LEU A 77 -4.25 -12.03 -2.83
CA LEU A 77 -4.91 -11.18 -3.82
C LEU A 77 -6.17 -10.54 -3.22
N GLY A 78 -6.16 -9.22 -3.10
CA GLY A 78 -7.27 -8.41 -2.61
C GLY A 78 -8.29 -8.05 -3.71
N PRO A 79 -9.56 -7.76 -3.34
CA PRO A 79 -10.58 -7.30 -4.28
C PRO A 79 -10.32 -5.88 -4.80
N SER A 80 -11.10 -5.43 -5.79
CA SER A 80 -11.05 -4.03 -6.26
C SER A 80 -11.46 -3.06 -5.15
N LEU A 81 -10.54 -2.16 -4.76
CA LEU A 81 -10.83 -1.07 -3.83
C LEU A 81 -11.65 0.03 -4.49
N LEU A 82 -11.56 0.18 -5.81
CA LEU A 82 -12.38 1.14 -6.56
C LEU A 82 -13.86 0.78 -6.45
N VAL A 83 -14.20 -0.50 -6.69
CA VAL A 83 -15.56 -1.00 -6.52
C VAL A 83 -16.00 -0.91 -5.05
N ALA A 84 -15.13 -1.27 -4.10
CA ALA A 84 -15.45 -1.19 -2.68
C ALA A 84 -15.79 0.26 -2.25
N ALA A 85 -15.01 1.24 -2.70
CA ALA A 85 -15.22 2.65 -2.40
C ALA A 85 -16.52 3.20 -3.02
N GLN A 86 -16.89 2.76 -4.24
CA GLN A 86 -18.13 3.16 -4.90
C GLN A 86 -19.39 2.54 -4.26
N LEU A 87 -19.28 1.35 -3.67
CA LEU A 87 -20.41 0.66 -3.03
C LEU A 87 -20.69 1.13 -1.59
N MET A 88 -19.84 2.00 -1.03
CA MET A 88 -19.90 2.44 0.36
C MET A 88 -19.90 3.96 0.45
N SER A 89 -20.64 4.51 1.41
CA SER A 89 -20.41 5.91 1.82
C SER A 89 -19.02 6.05 2.46
N GLN A 90 -18.51 7.27 2.54
CA GLN A 90 -17.25 7.55 3.24
C GLN A 90 -17.30 7.06 4.70
N SER A 91 -18.42 7.25 5.40
CA SER A 91 -18.59 6.77 6.78
C SER A 91 -18.62 5.24 6.89
N GLN A 92 -19.21 4.54 5.91
CA GLN A 92 -19.18 3.07 5.85
C GLN A 92 -17.77 2.55 5.58
N PHE A 93 -16.99 3.23 4.73
CA PHE A 93 -15.59 2.89 4.50
C PHE A 93 -14.76 3.03 5.77
N VAL A 94 -14.86 4.18 6.46
CA VAL A 94 -14.16 4.42 7.74
C VAL A 94 -14.57 3.36 8.76
N SER A 95 -15.86 3.08 8.90
CA SER A 95 -16.37 2.04 9.82
C SER A 95 -15.83 0.64 9.47
N THR A 96 -15.77 0.29 8.18
CA THR A 96 -15.21 -0.99 7.71
C THR A 96 -13.74 -1.11 8.11
N MET A 97 -12.96 -0.06 7.92
CA MET A 97 -11.53 -0.05 8.29
C MET A 97 -11.34 -0.09 9.81
N ARG A 98 -12.24 0.53 10.59
CA ARG A 98 -12.18 0.52 12.05
C ARG A 98 -12.55 -0.82 12.67
N THR A 99 -13.57 -1.48 12.12
CA THR A 99 -14.23 -2.65 12.74
C THR A 99 -13.91 -3.97 12.06
N GLY A 100 -13.40 -3.94 10.83
CA GLY A 100 -13.24 -5.12 10.01
C GLY A 100 -14.56 -5.68 9.46
N LEU A 101 -15.69 -4.98 9.60
CA LEU A 101 -16.98 -5.42 9.08
C LEU A 101 -17.30 -4.71 7.77
N THR A 102 -17.53 -5.49 6.72
CA THR A 102 -18.00 -4.95 5.43
C THR A 102 -19.38 -4.31 5.56
N ARG A 103 -19.81 -3.55 4.53
CA ARG A 103 -21.15 -2.93 4.47
C ARG A 103 -22.34 -3.89 4.71
N ASN A 104 -22.14 -5.19 4.47
CA ASN A 104 -23.16 -6.23 4.68
C ASN A 104 -22.96 -7.01 6.01
N GLY A 105 -22.10 -6.53 6.92
CA GLY A 105 -21.80 -7.17 8.20
C GLY A 105 -20.86 -8.38 8.15
N ARG A 106 -20.38 -8.79 6.97
CA ARG A 106 -19.40 -9.88 6.85
C ARG A 106 -18.03 -9.42 7.37
N PRO A 107 -17.35 -10.20 8.23
CA PRO A 107 -16.01 -9.86 8.71
C PRO A 107 -14.95 -10.02 7.62
N LEU A 108 -13.96 -9.13 7.63
CA LEU A 108 -12.72 -9.22 6.87
C LEU A 108 -11.80 -10.25 7.53
N ASN A 109 -11.10 -11.04 6.71
CA ASN A 109 -10.10 -11.97 7.22
C ASN A 109 -8.80 -11.19 7.56
N PRO A 110 -8.40 -11.10 8.84
CA PRO A 110 -7.21 -10.36 9.26
C PRO A 110 -5.90 -10.98 8.73
N GLU A 111 -5.89 -12.26 8.35
CA GLU A 111 -4.73 -12.92 7.74
C GLU A 111 -4.52 -12.50 6.28
N LEU A 112 -5.58 -12.05 5.60
CA LEU A 112 -5.54 -11.65 4.19
C LEU A 112 -5.50 -10.13 4.00
N MET A 113 -6.17 -9.40 4.88
CA MET A 113 -6.21 -7.94 4.88
C MET A 113 -5.90 -7.45 6.31
N PRO A 114 -4.76 -6.76 6.53
CA PRO A 114 -4.33 -6.32 7.85
C PRO A 114 -5.11 -5.06 8.32
N TRP A 115 -6.44 -5.15 8.31
CA TRP A 115 -7.33 -4.04 8.66
C TRP A 115 -7.12 -3.58 10.10
N GLN A 116 -6.71 -4.46 11.02
CA GLN A 116 -6.44 -4.10 12.41
C GLN A 116 -5.25 -3.17 12.54
N ASP A 117 -4.20 -3.36 11.72
CA ASP A 117 -3.02 -2.50 11.71
C ASP A 117 -3.37 -1.15 11.11
N PHE A 118 -4.11 -1.13 9.99
CA PHE A 118 -4.61 0.11 9.39
C PHE A 118 -5.57 0.88 10.32
N SER A 119 -6.41 0.16 11.07
CA SER A 119 -7.30 0.72 12.09
C SER A 119 -6.52 1.38 13.24
N ARG A 120 -5.29 0.96 13.52
CA ARG A 120 -4.46 1.58 14.56
C ARG A 120 -3.58 2.70 14.01
N ALA A 121 -3.09 2.52 12.78
CA ALA A 121 -2.14 3.43 12.15
C ALA A 121 -2.78 4.72 11.64
N PHE A 122 -4.03 4.66 11.16
CA PHE A 122 -4.67 5.82 10.54
C PHE A 122 -5.69 6.50 11.45
N THR A 123 -5.73 7.82 11.38
CA THR A 123 -6.82 8.66 11.87
C THR A 123 -8.06 8.57 10.96
N ASP A 124 -9.22 9.01 11.44
CA ASP A 124 -10.43 9.00 10.61
C ASP A 124 -10.28 9.90 9.39
N ASP A 125 -9.58 11.02 9.53
CA ASP A 125 -9.33 11.95 8.42
C ASP A 125 -8.39 11.36 7.36
N GLU A 126 -7.41 10.55 7.76
CA GLU A 126 -6.58 9.78 6.84
C GLU A 126 -7.39 8.70 6.10
N LEU A 127 -8.28 8.00 6.79
CA LEU A 127 -9.19 7.04 6.16
C LEU A 127 -10.15 7.74 5.18
N LYS A 128 -10.63 8.94 5.52
CA LYS A 128 -11.43 9.78 4.60
C LYS A 128 -10.60 10.24 3.40
N ALA A 129 -9.35 10.62 3.58
CA ALA A 129 -8.44 11.00 2.49
C ALA A 129 -8.21 9.82 1.52
N ILE A 130 -7.96 8.62 2.06
CA ILE A 130 -7.87 7.38 1.27
C ILE A 130 -9.15 7.15 0.48
N TYR A 131 -10.32 7.25 1.12
CA TYR A 131 -11.62 7.11 0.45
C TYR A 131 -11.80 8.12 -0.70
N LEU A 132 -11.45 9.40 -0.47
CA LEU A 132 -11.51 10.43 -1.51
C LEU A 132 -10.62 10.04 -2.69
N TYR A 133 -9.38 9.64 -2.43
CA TYR A 133 -8.47 9.21 -3.49
C TYR A 133 -9.03 8.03 -4.29
N LEU A 134 -9.55 6.99 -3.64
CA LEU A 134 -10.14 5.83 -4.32
C LEU A 134 -11.30 6.21 -5.27
N ASN A 135 -12.04 7.26 -4.97
CA ASN A 135 -13.12 7.77 -5.82
C ASN A 135 -12.65 8.72 -6.94
N THR A 136 -11.37 9.08 -6.96
CA THR A 136 -10.77 9.87 -8.07
C THR A 136 -10.04 9.01 -9.11
N VAL A 137 -9.79 7.73 -8.81
CA VAL A 137 -9.08 6.83 -9.72
C VAL A 137 -10.05 6.30 -10.77
N ASP A 138 -9.78 6.60 -12.05
CA ASP A 138 -10.55 6.08 -13.17
C ASP A 138 -10.43 4.56 -13.27
N SER A 139 -11.56 3.86 -13.07
CA SER A 139 -11.64 2.41 -13.22
C SER A 139 -11.39 1.91 -14.65
N THR A 140 -11.41 2.81 -15.65
CA THR A 140 -11.29 2.51 -17.09
C THR A 140 -9.86 2.64 -17.64
N ALA A 141 -8.97 3.37 -16.96
CA ALA A 141 -7.56 3.52 -17.34
C ALA A 141 -6.72 2.23 -17.16
N ALA A 142 -7.34 1.16 -16.65
CA ALA A 142 -6.71 -0.14 -16.38
C ALA A 142 -6.65 -1.08 -17.59
N SER A 143 -6.99 -0.63 -18.80
CA SER A 143 -7.08 -1.46 -20.00
C SER A 143 -6.03 -1.07 -21.04
N THR A 144 -4.75 -1.27 -20.75
CA THR A 144 -3.75 -1.39 -21.82
C THR A 144 -2.78 -2.50 -21.41
N PRO A 145 -2.64 -3.55 -22.26
CA PRO A 145 -1.88 -4.76 -21.95
C PRO A 145 -0.39 -4.50 -21.71
#